data_AF-V6TNU5-F1
#
_entry.id   AF-V6TNU5-F1
#
_cell.length_a   1.000
_cell.length_b   1.000
_cell.length_c   1.000
_cell.angle_alpha   90.00
_cell.angle_beta   90.00
_cell.angle_gamma   90.00
#
_symmetry.space_group_name_H-M   'P 1'
#
loop_
_entity.id
_entity.type
_entity.pdbx_description
1 polymer ?
#
loop_
_entity_poly.entity_id
_entity_poly.type
_entity_poly.pdbx_seq_one_letter_code
_entity_poly.pdbx_strand_id
1 'polypeptide(L)'
;MRCCTARTLGAQRCTRVTEVRDLCGAQRYGFRLRKVMGWRAAAHGWGWAATCSACQDGYYLDNADRTCRVCTGCATCETSATQRTSCPEGTYLKDGNTCVTESGCTTNQYYLDKVNRKCLACSTIAGCTQCILDQATGKPKCTTCDSNKIPRTALDGTSTCVTKGYTECQGDNNELFMKEDTTACLLCGDDSDGDDKNKGTPNCKTCTKTSAGAKPICNTCKEGYYLDSSKAYQACTGANCATCTEDTKDKCDTCKPGFFLKDASTGECVACDSTPDGGREGCSACSNDSTFKCTKCKPNYQQSGSSPVTCTRTCEDETACGGTAGACNAIVIGASGEMTYYCSLCGQSNYVPIDGKCVDKNTNANSNTCDRGVCTQCADGYFLYMGGCYKVDTAPGSLMCTAATNGICTAAANSRYFAVPGATASQQSVLGCGNPLGTTVGDNAYVGIQGCRTCTAPSAPSSAGMAAAKCTACDEGKTLTGSGYGCVTCSDGYRLEGNTCVHTSTIAGISVTKSSSGLCC
;
A
#
# COMPACT_ATOMS: atom_id res chain seq x y z
N MET A 1 -17.58 19.54 28.56
CA MET A 1 -18.81 20.11 29.14
C MET A 1 -20.02 19.55 28.41
N ARG A 2 -20.69 18.56 29.00
CA ARG A 2 -22.16 18.36 29.07
C ARG A 2 -22.42 17.03 29.77
N CYS A 3 -23.39 17.08 30.69
CA CYS A 3 -23.70 16.11 31.73
C CYS A 3 -24.23 14.78 31.21
N CYS A 4 -23.89 13.68 31.91
CA CYS A 4 -24.83 12.59 32.13
C CYS A 4 -24.76 12.17 33.62
N THR A 5 -25.91 12.33 34.27
CA THR A 5 -26.27 11.99 35.64
C THR A 5 -26.23 10.48 35.88
N ALA A 6 -25.68 10.08 37.03
CA ALA A 6 -25.76 8.72 37.57
C ALA A 6 -27.20 8.36 37.96
N ARG A 7 -27.62 7.14 37.64
CA ARG A 7 -28.71 6.43 38.33
C ARG A 7 -28.12 5.17 38.95
N THR A 8 -28.17 5.11 40.27
CA THR A 8 -27.87 3.94 41.10
C THR A 8 -28.96 2.89 40.93
N LEU A 9 -28.58 1.63 40.72
CA LEU A 9 -29.34 0.43 41.11
C LEU A 9 -28.46 -0.83 40.97
N GLY A 10 -28.42 -1.62 42.04
CA GLY A 10 -28.23 -3.07 41.98
C GLY A 10 -26.79 -3.60 41.94
N ALA A 11 -26.28 -4.00 43.10
CA ALA A 11 -25.13 -4.89 43.19
C ALA A 11 -25.51 -6.29 42.67
N GLN A 12 -24.80 -6.79 41.65
CA GLN A 12 -24.61 -8.23 41.43
C GLN A 12 -23.29 -8.45 40.68
N ARG A 13 -22.50 -9.41 41.18
CA ARG A 13 -21.13 -9.73 40.75
C ARG A 13 -21.11 -10.25 39.32
N CYS A 14 -20.27 -9.66 38.46
CA CYS A 14 -19.73 -10.32 37.28
C CYS A 14 -18.21 -10.08 37.20
N THR A 15 -17.49 -11.20 37.21
CA THR A 15 -16.07 -11.37 36.94
C THR A 15 -15.73 -10.95 35.51
N ARG A 16 -14.81 -9.99 35.34
CA ARG A 16 -13.81 -9.92 34.25
C ARG A 16 -12.91 -8.70 34.49
N VAL A 17 -11.65 -8.97 34.80
CA VAL A 17 -10.57 -7.97 34.79
C VAL A 17 -10.40 -7.52 33.35
N THR A 18 -10.70 -6.26 33.08
CA THR A 18 -10.38 -5.63 31.78
C THR A 18 -9.17 -4.75 32.03
N GLU A 19 -8.05 -5.13 31.42
CA GLU A 19 -6.75 -4.47 31.50
C GLU A 19 -6.87 -3.08 30.85
N VAL A 20 -6.91 -2.02 31.65
CA VAL A 20 -6.74 -0.64 31.16
C VAL A 20 -5.24 -0.35 31.21
N ARG A 21 -4.55 -0.45 30.07
CA ARG A 21 -3.17 0.05 29.95
C ARG A 21 -3.24 1.57 29.79
N ASP A 22 -2.89 2.26 30.87
CA ASP A 22 -2.92 3.71 31.02
C ASP A 22 -2.05 4.43 29.99
N LEU A 23 -2.70 5.24 29.13
CA LEU A 23 -2.08 6.32 28.38
C LEU A 23 -1.99 7.55 29.28
N CYS A 24 -0.84 7.80 29.91
CA CYS A 24 -0.63 8.98 30.74
C CYS A 24 -0.40 10.24 29.89
N GLY A 25 -1.49 10.97 29.59
CA GLY A 25 -1.47 12.36 29.12
C GLY A 25 -1.73 13.31 30.29
N ALA A 26 -0.89 14.34 30.44
CA ALA A 26 -0.79 15.22 31.59
C ALA A 26 -2.12 15.82 32.11
N GLN A 27 -2.38 15.67 33.43
CA GLN A 27 -3.22 16.60 34.19
C GLN A 27 -2.62 16.89 35.57
N ARG A 28 -1.88 17.99 35.69
CA ARG A 28 -1.70 18.70 36.97
C ARG A 28 -2.83 19.71 37.13
N TYR A 29 -3.94 19.31 37.74
CA TYR A 29 -4.84 20.26 38.42
C TYR A 29 -4.90 19.88 39.89
N GLY A 30 -4.11 20.58 40.71
CA GLY A 30 -4.18 20.49 42.16
C GLY A 30 -5.47 21.10 42.66
N PHE A 31 -6.46 20.27 42.99
CA PHE A 31 -7.66 20.72 43.68
C PHE A 31 -7.40 20.75 45.20
N ARG A 32 -7.15 21.96 45.73
CA ARG A 32 -7.24 22.24 47.17
C ARG A 32 -8.71 22.15 47.59
N LEU A 33 -9.12 21.10 48.29
CA LEU A 33 -10.35 21.11 49.08
C LEU A 33 -10.03 21.32 50.55
N ARG A 34 -10.51 22.45 51.07
CA ARG A 34 -10.45 22.84 52.48
C ARG A 34 -11.38 21.94 53.32
N LYS A 35 -10.92 21.60 54.51
CA LYS A 35 -11.62 20.93 55.62
C LYS A 35 -13.07 21.40 55.80
N VAL A 36 -14.02 20.46 55.88
CA VAL A 36 -15.15 20.51 56.83
C VAL A 36 -15.57 19.09 57.23
N MET A 37 -15.63 18.87 58.56
CA MET A 37 -16.25 17.77 59.32
C MET A 37 -15.59 16.38 59.28
N GLY A 38 -15.27 15.92 60.50
CA GLY A 38 -14.39 14.81 60.74
C GLY A 38 -15.07 13.46 60.62
N TRP A 39 -14.26 12.48 60.26
CA TRP A 39 -14.25 11.12 60.78
C TRP A 39 -12.80 10.65 60.72
N ARG A 40 -12.27 10.12 61.82
CA ARG A 40 -10.93 9.54 61.89
C ARG A 40 -10.96 8.18 61.19
N ALA A 41 -10.44 8.09 59.98
CA ALA A 41 -9.99 6.84 59.39
C ALA A 41 -8.51 6.97 59.09
N ALA A 42 -7.69 6.15 59.75
CA ALA A 42 -6.27 6.02 59.46
C ALA A 42 -6.12 5.40 58.06
N ALA A 43 -5.77 6.22 57.07
CA ALA A 43 -5.35 5.72 55.76
C ALA A 43 -3.86 5.40 55.83
N HIS A 44 -3.53 4.11 55.86
CA HIS A 44 -2.19 3.61 55.61
C HIS A 44 -1.74 4.06 54.22
N GLY A 45 -0.63 4.81 54.18
CA GLY A 45 -0.02 5.26 52.94
C GLY A 45 0.56 4.10 52.14
N TRP A 46 0.02 3.90 50.94
CA TRP A 46 0.70 3.20 49.85
C TRP A 46 0.48 4.06 48.60
N GLY A 47 1.33 5.06 48.42
CA GLY A 47 1.41 5.81 47.16
C GLY A 47 2.30 5.04 46.21
N TRP A 48 1.70 4.19 45.38
CA TRP A 48 2.40 3.59 44.24
C TRP A 48 2.54 4.69 43.19
N ALA A 49 3.77 5.15 42.99
CA ALA A 49 4.09 6.03 41.86
C ALA A 49 3.77 5.25 40.58
N ALA A 50 2.78 5.70 39.81
CA ALA A 50 2.46 5.10 38.53
C ALA A 50 3.67 5.26 37.59
N THR A 51 4.34 4.17 37.29
CA THR A 51 5.46 4.12 36.34
C THR A 51 4.89 4.00 34.93
N CYS A 52 5.36 4.85 34.01
CA CYS A 52 4.89 4.80 32.62
C CYS A 52 5.57 3.64 31.88
N SER A 53 4.80 2.91 31.06
CA SER A 53 5.33 1.84 30.19
C SER A 53 5.53 2.30 28.74
N ALA A 54 4.88 3.38 28.33
CA ALA A 54 5.05 4.06 27.05
C ALA A 54 4.61 5.53 27.16
N CYS A 55 5.09 6.38 26.26
CA CYS A 55 4.75 7.80 26.18
C CYS A 55 4.03 8.11 24.87
N GLN A 56 3.21 9.18 24.87
CA GLN A 56 2.61 9.69 23.64
C GLN A 56 3.64 10.37 22.74
N ASP A 57 3.36 10.47 21.44
CA ASP A 57 4.21 11.17 20.48
C ASP A 57 4.54 12.60 20.95
N GLY A 58 5.80 13.01 20.74
CA GLY A 58 6.35 14.25 21.31
C GLY A 58 6.87 14.14 22.74
N TYR A 59 6.81 12.95 23.36
CA TYR A 59 7.40 12.66 24.66
C TYR A 59 8.22 11.36 24.63
N TYR A 60 9.31 11.31 25.41
CA TYR A 60 10.13 10.12 25.60
C TYR A 60 10.05 9.60 27.04
N LEU A 61 10.28 8.30 27.23
CA LEU A 61 10.31 7.70 28.55
C LEU A 61 11.72 7.85 29.15
N ASP A 62 11.84 8.61 30.24
CA ASP A 62 13.08 8.71 30.98
C ASP A 62 13.32 7.40 31.76
N ASN A 63 14.40 6.70 31.42
CA ASN A 63 14.70 5.39 32.00
C ASN A 63 15.10 5.46 33.49
N ALA A 64 15.46 6.64 34.01
CA ALA A 64 15.86 6.79 35.41
C ALA A 64 14.66 6.81 36.36
N ASP A 65 13.56 7.45 35.96
CA ASP A 65 12.38 7.66 36.82
C ASP A 65 11.06 7.13 36.21
N ARG A 66 11.11 6.54 35.01
CA ARG A 66 9.94 6.02 34.27
C ARG A 66 8.85 7.09 34.06
N THR A 67 9.25 8.35 33.86
CA THR A 67 8.34 9.45 33.53
C THR A 67 8.45 9.88 32.07
N CYS A 68 7.35 10.39 31.51
CA CYS A 68 7.34 10.94 30.15
C CYS A 68 7.82 12.39 30.13
N ARG A 69 8.84 12.70 29.34
CA ARG A 69 9.44 14.03 29.20
C ARG A 69 9.34 14.52 27.76
N VAL A 70 9.20 15.84 27.58
CA VAL A 70 8.95 16.46 26.27
C VAL A 70 10.19 16.35 25.37
N CYS A 71 9.96 15.98 24.11
CA CYS A 71 10.96 16.07 23.04
C CYS A 71 11.29 17.54 22.71
N THR A 72 12.57 17.87 22.60
CA THR A 72 13.02 19.25 22.33
C THR A 72 13.56 19.34 20.90
N GLY A 73 12.87 20.10 20.05
CA GLY A 73 13.28 20.34 18.66
C GLY A 73 13.19 19.11 17.74
N CYS A 74 12.26 18.20 18.01
CA CYS A 74 11.94 17.02 17.19
C CYS A 74 10.45 16.69 17.29
N ALA A 75 9.92 15.94 16.31
CA ALA A 75 8.54 15.45 16.35
C ALA A 75 8.43 14.20 17.25
N THR A 76 9.42 13.31 17.19
CA THR A 76 9.55 12.17 18.11
C THR A 76 11.00 12.02 18.56
N CYS A 77 11.19 11.54 19.79
CA CYS A 77 12.49 11.27 20.40
C CYS A 77 12.42 10.02 21.28
N GLU A 78 13.56 9.39 21.58
CA GLU A 78 13.57 8.03 22.17
C GLU A 78 14.11 7.94 23.60
N THR A 79 15.41 8.13 23.84
CA THR A 79 15.99 7.98 25.19
C THR A 79 16.38 9.30 25.85
N SER A 80 16.32 10.41 25.11
CA SER A 80 16.55 11.76 25.63
C SER A 80 15.79 12.81 24.81
N ALA A 81 15.62 13.99 25.39
CA ALA A 81 14.92 15.12 24.75
C ALA A 81 15.53 15.54 23.40
N THR A 82 16.79 15.20 23.15
CA THR A 82 17.56 15.60 21.96
C THR A 82 17.92 14.44 21.04
N GLN A 83 17.59 13.19 21.39
CA GLN A 83 17.80 12.02 20.52
C GLN A 83 16.59 11.83 19.60
N ARG A 84 16.66 12.46 18.43
CA ARG A 84 15.55 12.61 17.48
C ARG A 84 15.35 11.33 16.67
N THR A 85 14.13 10.81 16.63
CA THR A 85 13.74 9.71 15.73
C THR A 85 12.92 10.19 14.54
N SER A 86 12.36 11.41 14.62
CA SER A 86 11.75 12.12 13.51
C SER A 86 11.81 13.65 13.68
N CYS A 87 11.61 14.35 12.58
CA CYS A 87 11.73 15.81 12.53
C CYS A 87 10.35 16.49 12.41
N PRO A 88 10.23 17.76 12.87
CA PRO A 88 9.02 18.55 12.70
C PRO A 88 8.61 18.67 11.24
N GLU A 89 7.33 18.94 10.99
CA GLU A 89 6.80 19.10 9.64
C GLU A 89 7.59 20.15 8.83
N GLY A 90 7.90 19.81 7.58
CA GLY A 90 8.76 20.64 6.71
C GLY A 90 10.27 20.40 6.85
N THR A 91 10.71 19.50 7.75
CA THR A 91 12.13 19.16 7.94
C THR A 91 12.39 17.65 7.91
N TYR A 92 13.64 17.26 7.65
CA TYR A 92 14.06 15.89 7.34
C TYR A 92 15.18 15.43 8.28
N LEU A 93 15.11 14.17 8.72
CA LEU A 93 16.11 13.59 9.63
C LEU A 93 17.38 13.20 8.87
N LYS A 94 18.51 13.78 9.26
CA LYS A 94 19.86 13.56 8.74
C LYS A 94 20.77 13.02 9.83
N ASP A 95 21.61 12.05 9.49
CA ASP A 95 22.62 11.44 10.38
C ASP A 95 22.03 10.91 11.71
N GLY A 96 20.76 10.51 11.69
CA GLY A 96 20.07 9.94 12.84
C GLY A 96 19.78 10.90 13.99
N ASN A 97 20.15 12.19 13.92
CA ASN A 97 19.89 13.12 15.02
C ASN A 97 19.72 14.60 14.63
N THR A 98 19.90 14.95 13.36
CA THR A 98 19.86 16.36 12.89
C THR A 98 18.64 16.58 12.01
N CYS A 99 17.90 17.67 12.20
CA CYS A 99 16.81 18.04 11.31
C CYS A 99 17.27 19.13 10.35
N VAL A 100 17.09 18.92 9.05
CA VAL A 100 17.47 19.88 8.00
C VAL A 100 16.30 20.15 7.06
N THR A 101 16.35 21.28 6.35
CA THR A 101 15.44 21.56 5.23
C THR A 101 15.76 20.66 4.03
N GLU A 102 14.88 20.64 3.02
CA GLU A 102 15.09 19.88 1.78
C GLU A 102 16.48 20.13 1.15
N SER A 103 16.92 21.39 1.11
CA SER A 103 18.25 21.79 0.63
C SER A 103 19.43 21.19 1.41
N GLY A 104 19.24 20.79 2.66
CA GLY A 104 20.26 20.14 3.48
C GLY A 104 20.43 18.64 3.20
N CYS A 105 19.50 18.03 2.47
CA CYS A 105 19.59 16.65 2.00
C CYS A 105 20.09 16.53 0.55
N THR A 106 19.93 17.56 -0.29
CA THR A 106 20.28 17.51 -1.72
C THR A 106 21.76 17.79 -2.01
N THR A 107 22.63 17.57 -1.03
CA THR A 107 24.09 17.58 -1.23
C THR A 107 24.52 16.28 -1.88
N ASN A 108 25.55 16.24 -2.71
CA ASN A 108 25.97 15.02 -3.43
C ASN A 108 26.15 13.76 -2.55
N GLN A 109 26.40 13.89 -1.24
CA GLN A 109 26.59 12.78 -0.29
C GLN A 109 25.30 12.23 0.33
N TYR A 110 24.17 12.88 0.11
CA TYR A 110 22.87 12.49 0.64
C TYR A 110 21.82 12.62 -0.47
N TYR A 111 20.74 11.88 -0.34
CA TYR A 111 19.55 12.09 -1.14
C TYR A 111 18.33 12.23 -0.25
N LEU A 112 17.35 12.95 -0.76
CA LEU A 112 16.13 13.22 -0.05
C LEU A 112 15.14 12.08 -0.24
N ASP A 113 14.80 11.42 0.87
CA ASP A 113 13.68 10.50 0.93
C ASP A 113 12.46 11.24 1.48
N LYS A 114 11.64 11.76 0.55
CA LYS A 114 10.39 12.47 0.90
C LYS A 114 9.37 11.55 1.56
N VAL A 115 9.41 10.25 1.27
CA VAL A 115 8.46 9.26 1.80
C VAL A 115 8.72 9.05 3.28
N ASN A 116 9.99 8.86 3.66
CA ASN A 116 10.37 8.58 5.05
C ASN A 116 10.80 9.82 5.85
N ARG A 117 10.74 11.00 5.23
CA ARG A 117 11.22 12.29 5.76
C ARG A 117 12.66 12.20 6.29
N LYS A 118 13.54 11.57 5.52
CA LYS A 118 14.95 11.35 5.87
C LYS A 118 15.87 11.88 4.79
N CYS A 119 17.05 12.36 5.18
CA CYS A 119 18.20 12.42 4.29
C CYS A 119 18.94 11.10 4.42
N LEU A 120 18.96 10.30 3.36
CA LEU A 120 19.68 9.04 3.35
C LEU A 120 21.07 9.26 2.78
N ALA A 121 22.09 8.76 3.47
CA ALA A 121 23.48 8.91 3.03
C ALA A 121 23.73 8.02 1.82
N CYS A 122 24.51 8.50 0.85
CA CYS A 122 24.88 7.70 -0.32
C CYS A 122 25.70 6.46 0.04
N SER A 123 26.37 6.48 1.20
CA SER A 123 27.09 5.34 1.75
C SER A 123 26.21 4.13 2.09
N THR A 124 24.87 4.26 2.06
CA THR A 124 23.97 3.09 2.11
C THR A 124 24.13 2.19 0.88
N ILE A 125 24.59 2.74 -0.25
CA ILE A 125 25.07 1.96 -1.38
C ILE A 125 26.56 1.73 -1.16
N ALA A 126 26.97 0.47 -1.02
CA ALA A 126 28.35 0.11 -0.77
C ALA A 126 29.30 0.70 -1.84
N GLY A 127 30.25 1.52 -1.40
CA GLY A 127 31.23 2.20 -2.26
C GLY A 127 30.71 3.42 -3.03
N CYS A 128 29.49 3.88 -2.78
CA CYS A 128 28.96 5.07 -3.42
C CYS A 128 29.34 6.34 -2.66
N THR A 129 29.97 7.29 -3.34
CA THR A 129 30.36 8.60 -2.77
C THR A 129 29.37 9.70 -3.11
N GLN A 130 28.67 9.58 -4.24
CA GLN A 130 27.59 10.49 -4.62
C GLN A 130 26.39 9.77 -5.22
N CYS A 131 25.18 10.23 -4.92
CA CYS A 131 23.95 9.58 -5.35
C CYS A 131 22.77 10.55 -5.44
N ILE A 132 21.73 10.11 -6.14
CA ILE A 132 20.46 10.82 -6.28
C ILE A 132 19.30 9.84 -6.05
N LEU A 133 18.08 10.36 -5.90
CA LEU A 133 16.86 9.54 -5.93
C LEU A 133 16.37 9.45 -7.38
N ASP A 134 16.34 8.25 -7.94
CA ASP A 134 15.72 8.01 -9.23
C ASP A 134 14.19 8.12 -9.08
N GLN A 135 13.58 9.10 -9.73
CA GLN A 135 12.14 9.36 -9.60
C GLN A 135 11.27 8.30 -10.28
N ALA A 136 11.79 7.60 -11.29
CA ALA A 136 11.04 6.58 -12.01
C ALA A 136 10.93 5.29 -11.19
N THR A 137 12.02 4.92 -10.51
CA THR A 137 12.08 3.68 -9.73
C THR A 137 11.88 3.88 -8.24
N GLY A 138 12.02 5.12 -7.74
CA GLY A 138 11.99 5.45 -6.32
C GLY A 138 13.19 4.91 -5.54
N LYS A 139 14.24 4.44 -6.24
CA LYS A 139 15.44 3.84 -5.63
C LYS A 139 16.62 4.82 -5.65
N PRO A 140 17.57 4.70 -4.72
CA PRO A 140 18.79 5.47 -4.77
C PRO A 140 19.66 5.03 -5.95
N LYS A 141 20.05 6.01 -6.75
CA LYS A 141 20.94 5.84 -7.89
C LYS A 141 22.29 6.44 -7.59
N CYS A 142 23.32 5.60 -7.56
CA CYS A 142 24.69 6.06 -7.41
C CYS A 142 25.12 6.81 -8.69
N THR A 143 25.75 7.96 -8.50
CA THR A 143 26.30 8.80 -9.59
C THR A 143 27.82 8.87 -9.55
N THR A 144 28.44 8.59 -8.41
CA THR A 144 29.89 8.51 -8.28
C THR A 144 30.26 7.46 -7.24
N CYS A 145 31.25 6.62 -7.58
CA CYS A 145 31.77 5.60 -6.69
C CYS A 145 33.14 6.00 -6.10
N ASP A 146 33.58 5.26 -5.10
CA ASP A 146 34.93 5.31 -4.56
C ASP A 146 35.99 4.80 -5.57
N SER A 147 37.26 5.07 -5.29
CA SER A 147 38.37 4.94 -6.24
C SER A 147 38.41 3.58 -6.97
N ASN A 148 38.52 3.63 -8.31
CA ASN A 148 38.55 2.51 -9.26
C ASN A 148 37.23 1.74 -9.48
N LYS A 149 36.11 2.25 -8.98
CA LYS A 149 34.78 1.72 -9.31
C LYS A 149 33.96 2.68 -10.17
N ILE A 150 32.92 2.16 -10.80
CA ILE A 150 31.94 2.91 -11.58
C ILE A 150 30.52 2.55 -11.14
N PRO A 151 29.56 3.48 -11.27
CA PRO A 151 28.17 3.18 -10.99
C PRO A 151 27.60 2.16 -11.98
N ARG A 152 26.83 1.23 -11.46
CA ARG A 152 26.04 0.25 -12.20
C ARG A 152 24.60 0.34 -11.72
N THR A 153 23.66 0.60 -12.61
CA THR A 153 22.24 0.68 -12.28
C THR A 153 21.46 -0.30 -13.14
N ALA A 154 20.93 -1.36 -12.53
CA ALA A 154 20.13 -2.40 -13.17
C ALA A 154 18.79 -1.84 -13.70
N LEU A 155 18.11 -2.62 -14.55
CA LEU A 155 16.82 -2.22 -15.15
C LEU A 155 15.73 -1.97 -14.11
N ASP A 156 15.81 -2.64 -12.96
CA ASP A 156 14.89 -2.47 -11.83
C ASP A 156 15.20 -1.22 -10.97
N GLY A 157 16.20 -0.42 -11.35
CA GLY A 157 16.67 0.77 -10.63
C GLY A 157 17.67 0.50 -9.52
N THR A 158 18.04 -0.77 -9.26
CA THR A 158 19.00 -1.10 -8.20
C THR A 158 20.40 -0.63 -8.60
N SER A 159 20.99 0.24 -7.78
CA SER A 159 22.30 0.82 -8.05
C SER A 159 23.40 0.26 -7.14
N THR A 160 24.53 -0.09 -7.75
CA THR A 160 25.74 -0.58 -7.08
C THR A 160 26.98 0.13 -7.62
N CYS A 161 28.11 -0.06 -6.93
CA CYS A 161 29.43 0.35 -7.41
C CYS A 161 30.25 -0.89 -7.72
N VAL A 162 30.71 -1.03 -8.96
CA VAL A 162 31.47 -2.19 -9.44
C VAL A 162 32.85 -1.77 -9.90
N THR A 163 33.83 -2.67 -9.79
CA THR A 163 35.16 -2.45 -10.38
C THR A 163 35.07 -2.27 -11.88
N LYS A 164 36.02 -1.51 -12.45
CA LYS A 164 36.08 -1.33 -13.90
C LYS A 164 36.47 -2.64 -14.59
N GLY A 165 35.50 -3.29 -15.22
CA GLY A 165 35.73 -4.45 -16.08
C GLY A 165 34.45 -4.87 -16.80
N TYR A 166 34.61 -5.65 -17.88
CA TYR A 166 33.50 -6.12 -18.70
C TYR A 166 32.56 -7.03 -17.90
N THR A 167 33.13 -8.00 -17.18
CA THR A 167 32.39 -8.98 -16.39
C THR A 167 31.64 -8.33 -15.23
N GLU A 168 32.27 -7.40 -14.53
CA GLU A 168 31.70 -6.76 -13.34
C GLU A 168 30.61 -5.76 -13.69
N CYS A 169 30.75 -5.10 -14.84
CA CYS A 169 29.71 -4.26 -15.38
C CYS A 169 28.49 -5.08 -15.82
N GLN A 170 28.73 -6.17 -16.53
CA GLN A 170 27.68 -7.09 -16.98
C GLN A 170 26.95 -7.71 -15.79
N GLY A 171 27.70 -8.21 -14.80
CA GLY A 171 27.17 -8.89 -13.61
C GLY A 171 26.34 -10.12 -13.98
N ASP A 172 25.69 -10.73 -12.98
CA ASP A 172 24.97 -11.99 -13.18
C ASP A 172 23.68 -11.82 -14.00
N ASN A 173 23.11 -10.61 -14.03
CA ASN A 173 21.85 -10.33 -14.73
C ASN A 173 22.03 -9.97 -16.22
N ASN A 174 23.27 -9.70 -16.67
CA ASN A 174 23.61 -9.34 -18.04
C ASN A 174 22.85 -8.13 -18.61
N GLU A 175 22.35 -7.21 -17.76
CA GLU A 175 21.51 -6.08 -18.17
C GLU A 175 22.29 -4.86 -18.66
N LEU A 176 23.60 -4.83 -18.40
CA LEU A 176 24.50 -3.76 -18.77
C LEU A 176 25.73 -4.28 -19.51
N PHE A 177 26.40 -3.39 -20.24
CA PHE A 177 27.72 -3.64 -20.81
C PHE A 177 28.66 -2.47 -20.54
N MET A 178 29.96 -2.75 -20.55
CA MET A 178 31.00 -1.76 -20.31
C MET A 178 31.26 -0.90 -21.55
N LYS A 179 31.26 0.42 -21.39
CA LYS A 179 31.69 1.37 -22.41
C LYS A 179 33.17 1.17 -22.77
N GLU A 180 33.54 1.41 -24.02
CA GLU A 180 34.88 1.15 -24.56
C GLU A 180 36.01 1.85 -23.78
N ASP A 181 35.77 3.09 -23.34
CA ASP A 181 36.72 3.88 -22.54
C ASP A 181 36.74 3.47 -21.05
N THR A 182 35.96 2.46 -20.66
CA THR A 182 35.79 1.94 -19.28
C THR A 182 35.26 2.97 -18.27
N THR A 183 34.59 4.01 -18.75
CA THR A 183 34.09 5.11 -17.89
C THR A 183 32.71 4.86 -17.31
N ALA A 184 31.89 4.01 -17.93
CA ALA A 184 30.51 3.79 -17.53
C ALA A 184 29.99 2.40 -17.90
N CYS A 185 28.99 1.96 -17.14
CA CYS A 185 28.12 0.84 -17.49
C CYS A 185 26.86 1.36 -18.18
N LEU A 186 26.60 0.89 -19.39
CA LEU A 186 25.44 1.27 -20.19
C LEU A 186 24.42 0.15 -20.18
N LEU A 187 23.13 0.49 -20.17
CA LEU A 187 22.07 -0.50 -20.29
C LEU A 187 22.15 -1.16 -21.67
N CYS A 188 21.89 -2.46 -21.75
CA CYS A 188 21.86 -3.18 -23.02
C CYS A 188 20.88 -2.58 -24.04
N GLY A 189 19.85 -1.89 -23.56
CA GLY A 189 18.86 -1.18 -24.36
C GLY A 189 19.24 0.24 -24.81
N ASP A 190 20.38 0.77 -24.39
CA ASP A 190 20.81 2.16 -24.64
C ASP A 190 21.50 2.29 -25.99
N ASP A 191 20.82 2.90 -26.96
CA ASP A 191 21.30 3.08 -28.33
C ASP A 191 21.74 4.52 -28.64
N SER A 192 21.93 5.33 -27.61
CA SER A 192 22.15 6.77 -27.73
C SER A 192 23.57 7.17 -28.14
N ASP A 193 24.56 6.28 -28.00
CA ASP A 193 25.95 6.54 -28.37
C ASP A 193 26.16 6.48 -29.90
N GLY A 194 27.10 7.30 -30.40
CA GLY A 194 27.44 7.38 -31.82
C GLY A 194 28.46 6.33 -32.29
N ASP A 195 29.19 5.69 -31.37
CA ASP A 195 30.09 4.58 -31.67
C ASP A 195 29.37 3.24 -31.43
N ASP A 196 29.34 2.39 -32.47
CA ASP A 196 28.73 1.05 -32.41
C ASP A 196 29.26 0.17 -31.26
N LYS A 197 30.49 0.40 -30.78
CA LYS A 197 31.09 -0.33 -29.64
C LYS A 197 30.45 0.04 -28.29
N ASN A 198 29.86 1.22 -28.22
CA ASN A 198 29.17 1.77 -27.05
C ASN A 198 27.65 1.78 -27.21
N LYS A 199 27.17 1.36 -28.38
CA LYS A 199 25.76 1.37 -28.71
C LYS A 199 25.15 0.02 -28.35
N GLY A 200 24.32 0.03 -27.32
CA GLY A 200 23.38 -1.04 -27.01
C GLY A 200 22.34 -1.18 -28.13
N THR A 201 21.40 -2.08 -27.93
CA THR A 201 20.39 -2.38 -28.94
C THR A 201 19.00 -2.05 -28.40
N PRO A 202 18.18 -1.21 -29.08
CA PRO A 202 16.87 -0.80 -28.58
C PRO A 202 16.02 -1.99 -28.14
N ASN A 203 15.28 -1.86 -27.04
CA ASN A 203 14.46 -2.93 -26.48
C ASN A 203 15.23 -4.23 -26.11
N CYS A 204 16.56 -4.19 -26.04
CA CYS A 204 17.33 -5.28 -25.46
C CYS A 204 17.22 -5.27 -23.93
N LYS A 205 16.96 -6.44 -23.33
CA LYS A 205 16.93 -6.65 -21.89
C LYS A 205 18.30 -7.08 -21.39
N THR A 206 18.93 -8.04 -22.05
CA THR A 206 20.26 -8.55 -21.68
C THR A 206 21.19 -8.67 -22.87
N CYS A 207 22.48 -8.45 -22.66
CA CYS A 207 23.49 -8.45 -23.72
C CYS A 207 24.85 -8.95 -23.22
N THR A 208 25.71 -9.31 -24.16
CA THR A 208 27.09 -9.74 -23.89
C THR A 208 28.06 -8.84 -24.63
N LYS A 209 29.08 -8.34 -23.93
CA LYS A 209 30.26 -7.71 -24.54
C LYS A 209 31.53 -8.40 -24.02
N THR A 210 32.18 -9.17 -24.88
CA THR A 210 33.27 -10.07 -24.47
C THR A 210 34.66 -9.44 -24.49
N SER A 211 34.86 -8.34 -25.21
CA SER A 211 36.17 -7.70 -25.34
C SER A 211 36.09 -6.23 -25.76
N ALA A 212 37.22 -5.53 -25.64
CA ALA A 212 37.43 -4.25 -26.31
C ALA A 212 37.23 -4.39 -27.83
N GLY A 213 36.69 -3.35 -28.46
CA GLY A 213 36.41 -3.27 -29.88
C GLY A 213 35.14 -3.99 -30.34
N ALA A 214 34.50 -4.80 -29.48
CA ALA A 214 33.28 -5.52 -29.82
C ALA A 214 32.01 -4.68 -29.58
N LYS A 215 31.04 -4.79 -30.49
CA LYS A 215 29.67 -4.29 -30.25
C LYS A 215 28.96 -5.22 -29.25
N PRO A 216 28.26 -4.69 -28.23
CA PRO A 216 27.44 -5.53 -27.36
C PRO A 216 26.39 -6.29 -28.17
N ILE A 217 26.30 -7.61 -27.96
CA ILE A 217 25.34 -8.48 -28.65
C ILE A 217 24.15 -8.70 -27.74
N CYS A 218 22.95 -8.34 -28.19
CA CYS A 218 21.73 -8.63 -27.44
C CYS A 218 21.48 -10.14 -27.33
N ASN A 219 21.27 -10.63 -26.11
CA ASN A 219 20.95 -12.04 -25.84
C ASN A 219 19.43 -12.23 -25.72
N THR A 220 18.73 -11.31 -25.03
CA THR A 220 17.28 -11.38 -24.83
C THR A 220 16.63 -10.01 -24.95
N CYS A 221 15.41 -9.99 -25.51
CA CYS A 221 14.62 -8.78 -25.67
C CYS A 221 13.84 -8.44 -24.38
N LYS A 222 13.40 -7.18 -24.26
CA LYS A 222 12.40 -6.76 -23.27
C LYS A 222 11.07 -7.46 -23.56
N GLU A 223 10.22 -7.54 -22.53
CA GLU A 223 8.91 -8.17 -22.65
C GLU A 223 8.08 -7.54 -23.79
N GLY A 224 7.44 -8.40 -24.57
CA GLY A 224 6.63 -8.03 -25.73
C GLY A 224 7.42 -7.83 -27.02
N TYR A 225 8.72 -8.15 -27.05
CA TYR A 225 9.56 -8.03 -28.25
C TYR A 225 10.29 -9.33 -28.57
N TYR A 226 10.54 -9.54 -29.86
CA TYR A 226 11.41 -10.59 -30.39
C TYR A 226 12.42 -10.00 -31.37
N LEU A 227 13.47 -10.76 -31.64
CA LEU A 227 14.49 -10.44 -32.63
C LEU A 227 14.16 -11.19 -33.93
N ASP A 228 14.00 -10.48 -35.04
CA ASP A 228 13.82 -11.10 -36.34
C ASP A 228 15.16 -11.55 -36.96
N SER A 229 15.08 -12.26 -38.08
CA SER A 229 16.21 -12.80 -38.85
C SER A 229 17.17 -11.71 -39.35
N SER A 230 16.70 -10.46 -39.44
CA SER A 230 17.52 -9.29 -39.78
C SER A 230 18.15 -8.63 -38.54
N LYS A 231 17.98 -9.23 -37.36
CA LYS A 231 18.38 -8.69 -36.05
C LYS A 231 17.69 -7.36 -35.73
N ALA A 232 16.52 -7.12 -36.31
CA ALA A 232 15.66 -5.99 -35.98
C ALA A 232 14.61 -6.39 -34.94
N TYR A 233 14.15 -5.41 -34.18
CA TYR A 233 13.20 -5.63 -33.09
C TYR A 233 11.80 -5.51 -33.61
N GLN A 234 11.00 -6.53 -33.34
CA GLN A 234 9.59 -6.54 -33.68
C GLN A 234 8.79 -6.79 -32.41
N ALA A 235 7.66 -6.09 -32.30
CA ALA A 235 6.73 -6.34 -31.22
C ALA A 235 6.01 -7.68 -31.44
N CYS A 236 5.79 -8.42 -30.36
CA CYS A 236 4.83 -9.51 -30.37
C CYS A 236 3.44 -8.95 -30.71
N THR A 237 2.78 -9.60 -31.66
CA THR A 237 1.45 -9.21 -32.15
C THR A 237 0.33 -9.93 -31.43
N GLY A 238 0.62 -11.04 -30.74
CA GLY A 238 -0.35 -11.73 -29.90
C GLY A 238 -0.76 -10.89 -28.69
N ALA A 239 -2.06 -10.92 -28.36
CA ALA A 239 -2.60 -10.17 -27.24
C ALA A 239 -2.02 -10.68 -25.91
N ASN A 240 -1.60 -9.75 -25.04
CA ASN A 240 -1.06 -10.04 -23.72
C ASN A 240 0.22 -10.93 -23.70
N CYS A 241 0.94 -11.05 -24.82
CA CYS A 241 2.22 -11.77 -24.85
C CYS A 241 3.29 -11.04 -24.04
N ALA A 242 3.99 -11.78 -23.18
CA ALA A 242 5.27 -11.35 -22.59
C ALA A 242 6.46 -11.76 -23.46
N THR A 243 6.40 -12.92 -24.12
CA THR A 243 7.42 -13.36 -25.09
C THR A 243 6.77 -14.06 -26.28
N CYS A 244 7.46 -14.03 -27.41
CA CYS A 244 7.10 -14.74 -28.65
C CYS A 244 8.39 -14.98 -29.46
N THR A 245 8.31 -15.82 -30.50
CA THR A 245 9.39 -16.04 -31.47
C THR A 245 9.08 -15.41 -32.83
N GLU A 246 10.09 -15.32 -33.71
CA GLU A 246 9.91 -14.80 -35.07
C GLU A 246 8.89 -15.60 -35.89
N ASP A 247 8.96 -16.93 -35.81
CA ASP A 247 8.10 -17.84 -36.55
C ASP A 247 6.64 -17.79 -36.08
N THR A 248 6.40 -17.31 -34.86
CA THR A 248 5.09 -17.33 -34.22
C THR A 248 4.78 -16.02 -33.51
N LYS A 249 5.09 -14.87 -34.12
CA LYS A 249 4.92 -13.54 -33.53
C LYS A 249 3.50 -13.20 -33.04
N ASP A 250 2.49 -13.93 -33.51
CA ASP A 250 1.07 -13.84 -33.13
C ASP A 250 0.68 -14.84 -32.02
N LYS A 251 1.56 -15.79 -31.68
CA LYS A 251 1.41 -16.80 -30.64
C LYS A 251 2.39 -16.53 -29.50
N CYS A 252 1.89 -16.38 -28.28
CA CYS A 252 2.72 -16.12 -27.13
C CYS A 252 3.41 -17.40 -26.64
N ASP A 253 4.70 -17.32 -26.30
CA ASP A 253 5.38 -18.37 -25.54
C ASP A 253 5.12 -18.22 -24.04
N THR A 254 5.06 -16.97 -23.58
CA THR A 254 4.70 -16.62 -22.20
C THR A 254 3.78 -15.41 -22.18
N CYS A 255 3.00 -15.29 -21.10
CA CYS A 255 1.99 -14.26 -20.93
C CYS A 255 2.41 -13.19 -19.94
N LYS A 256 1.89 -11.97 -20.15
CA LYS A 256 2.07 -10.86 -19.19
C LYS A 256 1.46 -11.22 -17.82
N PRO A 257 1.93 -10.61 -16.72
CA PRO A 257 1.36 -10.81 -15.39
C PRO A 257 -0.16 -10.62 -15.37
N GLY A 258 -0.88 -11.54 -14.72
CA GLY A 258 -2.35 -11.57 -14.68
C GLY A 258 -3.00 -12.35 -15.82
N PHE A 259 -2.20 -12.93 -16.72
CA PHE A 259 -2.65 -13.80 -17.80
C PHE A 259 -1.90 -15.13 -17.76
N PHE A 260 -2.52 -16.18 -18.28
CA PHE A 260 -1.89 -17.49 -18.47
C PHE A 260 -2.03 -17.97 -19.90
N LEU A 261 -1.11 -18.84 -20.31
CA LEU A 261 -1.13 -19.46 -21.63
C LEU A 261 -2.19 -20.56 -21.63
N LYS A 262 -3.27 -20.37 -22.39
CA LYS A 262 -4.40 -21.31 -22.44
C LYS A 262 -3.99 -22.64 -23.07
N ASP A 263 -3.32 -22.56 -24.21
CA ASP A 263 -2.80 -23.69 -24.96
C ASP A 263 -1.52 -23.27 -25.72
N ALA A 264 -0.50 -24.12 -25.68
CA ALA A 264 0.80 -23.82 -26.32
C ALA A 264 0.72 -23.86 -27.85
N SER A 265 -0.23 -24.59 -28.44
CA SER A 265 -0.40 -24.71 -29.89
C SER A 265 -1.04 -23.45 -30.49
N THR A 266 -1.96 -22.83 -29.73
CA THR A 266 -2.60 -21.56 -30.11
C THR A 266 -1.77 -20.35 -29.67
N GLY A 267 -1.01 -20.45 -28.59
CA GLY A 267 -0.25 -19.32 -28.02
C GLY A 267 -1.13 -18.24 -27.39
N GLU A 268 -2.37 -18.59 -27.03
CA GLU A 268 -3.36 -17.61 -26.56
C GLU A 268 -3.17 -17.29 -25.07
N CYS A 269 -2.96 -16.02 -24.74
CA CYS A 269 -2.88 -15.53 -23.36
C CYS A 269 -4.22 -14.99 -22.86
N VAL A 270 -4.82 -15.69 -21.89
CA VAL A 270 -6.13 -15.39 -21.32
C VAL A 270 -6.02 -14.93 -19.87
N ALA A 271 -6.96 -14.11 -19.42
CA ALA A 271 -6.92 -13.55 -18.07
C ALA A 271 -7.08 -14.64 -16.99
N CYS A 272 -6.34 -14.52 -15.88
CA CYS A 272 -6.41 -15.47 -14.78
C CYS A 272 -7.83 -15.67 -14.20
N ASP A 273 -8.71 -14.68 -14.30
CA ASP A 273 -10.08 -14.76 -13.81
C ASP A 273 -11.13 -15.07 -14.88
N SER A 274 -10.72 -15.34 -16.12
CA SER A 274 -11.66 -15.72 -17.18
C SER A 274 -12.14 -17.16 -16.98
N THR A 275 -13.27 -17.33 -16.30
CA THR A 275 -13.89 -18.66 -16.13
C THR A 275 -14.27 -19.35 -17.45
N PRO A 276 -14.71 -18.63 -18.52
CA PRO A 276 -14.94 -19.26 -19.83
C PRO A 276 -13.67 -19.84 -20.46
N ASP A 277 -12.49 -19.31 -20.12
CA ASP A 277 -11.20 -19.73 -20.68
C ASP A 277 -10.40 -20.66 -19.76
N GLY A 278 -11.02 -21.21 -18.72
CA GLY A 278 -10.37 -22.13 -17.77
C GLY A 278 -9.65 -21.44 -16.62
N GLY A 279 -9.77 -20.11 -16.49
CA GLY A 279 -9.36 -19.36 -15.32
C GLY A 279 -10.31 -19.54 -14.12
N ARG A 280 -10.01 -18.84 -13.02
CA ARG A 280 -10.81 -18.90 -11.78
C ARG A 280 -11.29 -17.52 -11.37
N GLU A 281 -12.60 -17.37 -11.20
CA GLU A 281 -13.21 -16.12 -10.73
C GLU A 281 -12.47 -15.58 -9.51
N GLY A 282 -12.16 -14.29 -9.55
CA GLY A 282 -11.45 -13.63 -8.45
C GLY A 282 -9.96 -13.93 -8.38
N CYS A 283 -9.34 -14.54 -9.40
CA CYS A 283 -7.91 -14.73 -9.46
C CYS A 283 -7.20 -13.52 -10.08
N SER A 284 -6.22 -12.92 -9.39
CA SER A 284 -5.42 -11.79 -9.91
C SER A 284 -4.08 -12.22 -10.49
N ALA A 285 -3.52 -13.31 -9.98
CA ALA A 285 -2.30 -13.90 -10.49
C ALA A 285 -2.44 -15.42 -10.49
N CYS A 286 -1.91 -16.06 -11.52
CA CYS A 286 -2.03 -17.49 -11.73
C CYS A 286 -0.76 -18.04 -12.38
N SER A 287 -0.63 -19.36 -12.32
CA SER A 287 0.37 -20.14 -13.04
C SER A 287 -0.34 -21.24 -13.80
N ASN A 288 0.15 -21.60 -14.98
CA ASN A 288 -0.38 -22.71 -15.77
C ASN A 288 0.74 -23.67 -16.18
N ASP A 289 1.58 -24.04 -15.23
CA ASP A 289 2.56 -25.11 -15.41
C ASP A 289 1.85 -26.46 -15.26
N SER A 290 1.46 -27.06 -16.39
CA SER A 290 0.61 -28.27 -16.58
C SER A 290 -0.87 -28.14 -16.18
N THR A 291 -1.20 -27.43 -15.11
CA THR A 291 -2.58 -27.23 -14.63
C THR A 291 -2.76 -25.81 -14.13
N PHE A 292 -3.92 -25.21 -14.42
CA PHE A 292 -4.24 -23.86 -13.97
C PHE A 292 -4.25 -23.80 -12.44
N LYS A 293 -3.46 -22.89 -11.89
CA LYS A 293 -3.35 -22.63 -10.44
C LYS A 293 -3.51 -21.14 -10.20
N CYS A 294 -4.53 -20.76 -9.44
CA CYS A 294 -4.56 -19.41 -8.89
C CYS A 294 -3.49 -19.29 -7.81
N THR A 295 -2.65 -18.25 -7.87
CA THR A 295 -1.58 -17.98 -6.88
C THR A 295 -1.90 -16.77 -6.02
N LYS A 296 -2.78 -15.88 -6.48
CA LYS A 296 -3.21 -14.70 -5.73
C LYS A 296 -4.63 -14.33 -6.10
N CYS A 297 -5.46 -14.03 -5.09
CA CYS A 297 -6.81 -13.53 -5.32
C CYS A 297 -6.80 -12.04 -5.71
N LYS A 298 -7.83 -11.59 -6.42
CA LYS A 298 -8.14 -10.18 -6.64
C LYS A 298 -8.44 -9.53 -5.29
N PRO A 299 -8.21 -8.20 -5.19
CA PRO A 299 -8.84 -7.44 -4.12
C PRO A 299 -10.33 -7.83 -4.07
N ASN A 300 -10.87 -8.04 -2.86
CA ASN A 300 -12.29 -8.38 -2.60
C ASN A 300 -12.67 -9.86 -2.63
N TYR A 301 -11.70 -10.77 -2.72
CA TYR A 301 -11.93 -12.21 -2.55
C TYR A 301 -11.15 -12.71 -1.34
N GLN A 302 -11.80 -13.51 -0.48
CA GLN A 302 -11.13 -14.18 0.61
C GLN A 302 -10.27 -15.30 0.04
N GLN A 303 -8.97 -15.22 0.31
CA GLN A 303 -8.01 -16.24 -0.08
C GLN A 303 -7.98 -17.36 0.96
N SER A 304 -8.17 -18.60 0.53
CA SER A 304 -8.01 -19.81 1.35
C SER A 304 -7.12 -20.83 0.64
N GLY A 305 -6.34 -21.60 1.40
CA GLY A 305 -5.32 -22.50 0.85
C GLY A 305 -4.07 -21.78 0.35
N SER A 306 -3.12 -22.54 -0.17
CA SER A 306 -1.80 -22.04 -0.56
C SER A 306 -1.32 -22.48 -1.95
N SER A 307 -1.85 -23.56 -2.52
CA SER A 307 -1.48 -24.01 -3.88
C SER A 307 -2.44 -25.08 -4.44
N PRO A 308 -3.42 -24.74 -5.29
CA PRO A 308 -3.81 -23.37 -5.65
C PRO A 308 -4.53 -22.67 -4.50
N VAL A 309 -4.56 -21.34 -4.54
CA VAL A 309 -5.44 -20.57 -3.65
C VAL A 309 -6.88 -20.65 -4.17
N THR A 310 -7.83 -20.73 -3.24
CA THR A 310 -9.26 -20.62 -3.51
C THR A 310 -9.68 -19.20 -3.19
N CYS A 311 -10.32 -18.54 -4.14
CA CYS A 311 -10.86 -17.20 -4.01
C CYS A 311 -12.37 -17.31 -3.82
N THR A 312 -12.85 -17.07 -2.61
CA THR A 312 -14.28 -17.11 -2.30
C THR A 312 -14.79 -15.69 -2.07
N ARG A 313 -15.99 -15.40 -2.58
CA ARG A 313 -16.71 -14.16 -2.27
C ARG A 313 -17.42 -14.36 -0.94
N THR A 314 -17.00 -13.65 0.09
CA THR A 314 -17.59 -13.77 1.43
C THR A 314 -18.50 -12.57 1.67
N CYS A 315 -19.76 -12.80 2.02
CA CYS A 315 -20.60 -11.79 2.67
C CYS A 315 -20.38 -11.92 4.18
N GLU A 316 -20.41 -10.83 4.94
CA GLU A 316 -20.24 -10.88 6.40
C GLU A 316 -21.37 -11.67 7.10
N ASP A 317 -22.55 -11.76 6.46
CA ASP A 317 -23.68 -12.58 6.91
C ASP A 317 -24.40 -13.20 5.71
N GLU A 318 -24.24 -14.52 5.52
CA GLU A 318 -24.93 -15.30 4.46
C GLU A 318 -26.46 -15.23 4.57
N THR A 319 -27.00 -15.01 5.78
CA THR A 319 -28.44 -14.88 6.01
C THR A 319 -28.97 -13.47 5.72
N ALA A 320 -28.11 -12.43 5.79
CA ALA A 320 -28.50 -11.04 5.54
C ALA A 320 -28.59 -10.64 4.06
N CYS A 321 -27.84 -11.31 3.17
CA CYS A 321 -28.09 -11.26 1.72
C CYS A 321 -29.09 -12.34 1.25
N GLY A 322 -29.75 -12.98 2.22
CA GLY A 322 -30.97 -13.78 2.05
C GLY A 322 -30.80 -15.17 1.47
N GLY A 323 -29.58 -15.72 1.37
CA GLY A 323 -29.37 -16.96 0.60
C GLY A 323 -29.87 -16.85 -0.86
N THR A 324 -29.98 -15.62 -1.38
CA THR A 324 -30.49 -15.31 -2.71
C THR A 324 -29.32 -15.06 -3.67
N ALA A 325 -29.58 -15.09 -4.98
CA ALA A 325 -28.60 -14.78 -6.03
C ALA A 325 -28.16 -13.29 -6.05
N GLY A 326 -27.72 -12.75 -4.91
CA GLY A 326 -27.21 -11.40 -4.73
C GLY A 326 -25.68 -11.31 -4.83
N ALA A 327 -25.15 -10.09 -4.92
CA ALA A 327 -23.71 -9.84 -4.95
C ALA A 327 -23.26 -9.06 -3.70
N CYS A 328 -22.14 -9.48 -3.10
CA CYS A 328 -21.54 -8.84 -1.91
C CYS A 328 -20.30 -8.03 -2.24
N ASN A 329 -20.45 -7.06 -3.15
CA ASN A 329 -19.34 -6.22 -3.61
C ASN A 329 -19.22 -4.90 -2.82
N ALA A 330 -20.14 -4.63 -1.88
CA ALA A 330 -20.07 -3.42 -1.06
C ALA A 330 -19.15 -3.67 0.12
N ILE A 331 -17.92 -3.17 0.00
CA ILE A 331 -16.87 -3.40 1.00
C ILE A 331 -16.80 -2.19 1.90
N VAL A 332 -16.89 -2.43 3.20
CA VAL A 332 -16.78 -1.39 4.19
C VAL A 332 -15.55 -1.65 5.04
N ILE A 333 -14.77 -0.61 5.27
CA ILE A 333 -13.51 -0.66 5.99
C ILE A 333 -13.76 0.07 7.30
N GLY A 334 -13.76 -0.68 8.40
CA GLY A 334 -13.88 -0.11 9.74
C GLY A 334 -12.69 0.78 10.09
N ALA A 335 -12.80 1.57 11.16
CA ALA A 335 -11.72 2.45 11.61
C ALA A 335 -10.41 1.66 11.92
N SER A 336 -10.56 0.47 12.51
CA SER A 336 -9.49 -0.51 12.78
C SER A 336 -8.89 -1.12 11.51
N GLY A 337 -9.52 -0.98 10.34
CA GLY A 337 -9.09 -1.57 9.08
C GLY A 337 -9.65 -2.95 8.79
N GLU A 338 -10.51 -3.46 9.65
CA GLU A 338 -11.31 -4.63 9.34
C GLU A 338 -12.17 -4.37 8.10
N MET A 339 -12.15 -5.31 7.16
CA MET A 339 -12.93 -5.26 5.94
C MET A 339 -14.14 -6.16 6.08
N THR A 340 -15.31 -5.57 5.95
CA THR A 340 -16.59 -6.24 6.01
C THR A 340 -17.32 -6.13 4.67
N TYR A 341 -18.09 -7.15 4.33
CA TYR A 341 -18.67 -7.33 3.00
C TYR A 341 -20.19 -7.36 3.09
N TYR A 342 -20.84 -6.45 2.39
CA TYR A 342 -22.28 -6.21 2.45
C TYR A 342 -22.96 -6.41 1.09
N CYS A 343 -24.28 -6.59 1.11
CA CYS A 343 -25.06 -6.74 -0.11
C CYS A 343 -24.99 -5.46 -0.96
N SER A 344 -24.49 -5.61 -2.18
CA SER A 344 -24.51 -4.59 -3.25
C SER A 344 -25.65 -4.78 -4.26
N LEU A 345 -26.20 -5.99 -4.32
CA LEU A 345 -27.27 -6.38 -5.23
C LEU A 345 -28.10 -7.48 -4.55
N CYS A 346 -29.43 -7.36 -4.64
CA CYS A 346 -30.38 -8.38 -4.21
C CYS A 346 -31.01 -9.04 -5.45
N GLY A 347 -30.75 -10.33 -5.65
CA GLY A 347 -31.17 -11.03 -6.87
C GLY A 347 -32.68 -11.29 -6.96
N GLN A 348 -33.40 -11.26 -5.84
CA GLN A 348 -34.85 -11.41 -5.83
C GLN A 348 -35.53 -10.08 -6.16
N SER A 349 -36.55 -10.12 -7.03
CA SER A 349 -37.20 -8.93 -7.61
C SER A 349 -37.80 -7.95 -6.60
N ASN A 350 -38.21 -8.43 -5.41
CA ASN A 350 -38.83 -7.61 -4.37
C ASN A 350 -37.87 -7.18 -3.26
N TYR A 351 -36.58 -7.49 -3.38
CA TYR A 351 -35.58 -7.17 -2.36
C TYR A 351 -34.60 -6.12 -2.86
N VAL A 352 -34.15 -5.25 -1.96
CA VAL A 352 -33.23 -4.14 -2.26
C VAL A 352 -32.18 -4.00 -1.16
N PRO A 353 -30.95 -3.56 -1.50
CA PRO A 353 -29.85 -3.45 -0.55
C PRO A 353 -29.95 -2.16 0.28
N ILE A 354 -30.34 -2.29 1.55
CA ILE A 354 -30.41 -1.21 2.54
C ILE A 354 -29.53 -1.58 3.73
N ASP A 355 -28.62 -0.68 4.11
CA ASP A 355 -27.64 -0.88 5.19
C ASP A 355 -26.87 -2.20 5.07
N GLY A 356 -26.58 -2.57 3.82
CA GLY A 356 -25.83 -3.77 3.50
C GLY A 356 -26.60 -5.09 3.60
N LYS A 357 -27.92 -5.04 3.74
CA LYS A 357 -28.82 -6.20 3.80
C LYS A 357 -29.86 -6.17 2.70
N CYS A 358 -30.28 -7.35 2.24
CA CYS A 358 -31.42 -7.45 1.34
C CYS A 358 -32.72 -7.37 2.12
N VAL A 359 -33.46 -6.28 1.94
CA VAL A 359 -34.74 -6.03 2.63
C VAL A 359 -35.87 -5.91 1.61
N ASP A 360 -37.10 -6.21 2.03
CA ASP A 360 -38.28 -6.07 1.17
C ASP A 360 -38.50 -4.61 0.76
N LYS A 361 -38.59 -4.37 -0.56
CA LYS A 361 -38.70 -3.04 -1.18
C LYS A 361 -39.96 -2.29 -0.77
N ASN A 362 -41.06 -2.98 -0.48
CA ASN A 362 -42.35 -2.35 -0.22
C ASN A 362 -42.49 -1.92 1.24
N THR A 363 -41.75 -2.56 2.15
CA THR A 363 -41.90 -2.37 3.59
C THR A 363 -40.67 -1.73 4.25
N ASN A 364 -39.48 -1.98 3.72
CA ASN A 364 -38.21 -1.64 4.40
C ASN A 364 -37.24 -0.82 3.53
N ALA A 365 -37.67 -0.30 2.39
CA ALA A 365 -36.84 0.56 1.57
C ALA A 365 -36.54 1.93 2.22
N ASN A 366 -37.23 2.32 3.30
CA ASN A 366 -36.99 3.56 4.05
C ASN A 366 -36.98 4.83 3.16
N SER A 367 -37.92 4.91 2.21
CA SER A 367 -38.03 5.99 1.21
C SER A 367 -36.86 6.09 0.22
N ASN A 368 -35.94 5.13 0.21
CA ASN A 368 -34.91 5.02 -0.82
C ASN A 368 -35.53 4.52 -2.13
N THR A 369 -35.03 5.03 -3.25
CA THR A 369 -35.47 4.63 -4.59
C THR A 369 -34.52 3.56 -5.11
N CYS A 370 -35.08 2.38 -5.35
CA CYS A 370 -34.32 1.21 -5.77
C CYS A 370 -35.04 0.48 -6.89
N ASP A 371 -34.29 -0.05 -7.84
CA ASP A 371 -34.79 -0.78 -9.00
C ASP A 371 -33.89 -1.98 -9.32
N ARG A 372 -34.51 -3.07 -9.80
CA ARG A 372 -33.81 -4.30 -10.23
C ARG A 372 -32.75 -4.82 -9.24
N GLY A 373 -33.07 -4.77 -7.94
CA GLY A 373 -32.19 -5.29 -6.89
C GLY A 373 -31.05 -4.37 -6.47
N VAL A 374 -30.98 -3.14 -6.96
CA VAL A 374 -30.02 -2.11 -6.53
C VAL A 374 -30.73 -0.81 -6.19
N CYS A 375 -30.11 0.05 -5.40
CA CYS A 375 -30.61 1.39 -5.18
C CYS A 375 -30.04 2.39 -6.19
N THR A 376 -30.91 3.26 -6.72
CA THR A 376 -30.59 4.25 -7.75
C THR A 376 -30.60 5.67 -7.20
N GLN A 377 -31.28 5.90 -6.07
CA GLN A 377 -31.25 7.16 -5.34
C GLN A 377 -31.58 6.91 -3.87
N CYS A 378 -30.86 7.57 -2.97
CA CYS A 378 -31.07 7.41 -1.52
C CYS A 378 -31.84 8.59 -0.93
N ALA A 379 -32.58 8.30 0.15
CA ALA A 379 -33.31 9.30 0.92
C ALA A 379 -32.35 10.22 1.71
N ASP A 380 -32.88 11.31 2.26
CA ASP A 380 -32.09 12.17 3.15
C ASP A 380 -31.61 11.40 4.40
N GLY A 381 -30.38 11.64 4.84
CA GLY A 381 -29.71 10.84 5.87
C GLY A 381 -29.17 9.48 5.40
N TYR A 382 -29.41 9.10 4.14
CA TYR A 382 -28.77 7.97 3.46
C TYR A 382 -27.84 8.45 2.35
N PHE A 383 -26.91 7.60 1.93
CA PHE A 383 -26.08 7.85 0.75
C PHE A 383 -25.90 6.59 -0.10
N LEU A 384 -25.68 6.80 -1.39
CA LEU A 384 -25.46 5.72 -2.36
C LEU A 384 -24.00 5.25 -2.33
N TYR A 385 -23.81 3.95 -2.10
CA TYR A 385 -22.51 3.30 -2.13
C TYR A 385 -22.62 1.89 -2.74
N MET A 386 -21.86 1.62 -3.80
CA MET A 386 -21.74 0.28 -4.42
C MET A 386 -23.09 -0.42 -4.63
N GLY A 387 -24.11 0.32 -5.09
CA GLY A 387 -25.44 -0.23 -5.41
C GLY A 387 -26.43 -0.32 -4.24
N GLY A 388 -26.07 0.08 -3.02
CA GLY A 388 -26.98 0.12 -1.86
C GLY A 388 -27.07 1.50 -1.20
N CYS A 389 -28.14 1.70 -0.42
CA CYS A 389 -28.30 2.89 0.41
C CYS A 389 -27.90 2.63 1.85
N TYR A 390 -27.04 3.51 2.39
CA TYR A 390 -26.45 3.35 3.71
C TYR A 390 -26.73 4.57 4.58
N LYS A 391 -27.16 4.32 5.82
CA LYS A 391 -27.54 5.36 6.77
C LYS A 391 -26.32 5.92 7.49
N VAL A 392 -26.26 7.25 7.67
CA VAL A 392 -25.06 7.90 8.26
C VAL A 392 -24.91 7.73 9.78
N ASP A 393 -25.99 7.39 10.49
CA ASP A 393 -26.00 7.30 11.96
C ASP A 393 -25.82 5.87 12.50
N THR A 394 -25.82 4.86 11.63
CA THR A 394 -25.66 3.45 12.00
C THR A 394 -24.65 2.74 11.11
N ALA A 395 -23.92 1.78 11.69
CA ALA A 395 -23.05 0.90 10.91
C ALA A 395 -23.91 0.05 9.93
N PRO A 396 -23.45 -0.18 8.70
CA PRO A 396 -22.10 0.15 8.23
C PRO A 396 -21.95 1.57 7.62
N GLY A 397 -23.04 2.30 7.38
CA GLY A 397 -22.97 3.60 6.71
C GLY A 397 -22.17 4.66 7.50
N SER A 398 -22.31 4.66 8.83
CA SER A 398 -21.55 5.56 9.72
C SER A 398 -20.03 5.35 9.70
N LEU A 399 -19.54 4.24 9.14
CA LEU A 399 -18.11 3.97 8.96
C LEU A 399 -17.54 4.62 7.69
N MET A 400 -18.40 5.02 6.75
CA MET A 400 -18.01 5.62 5.47
C MET A 400 -18.33 7.11 5.41
N CYS A 401 -19.47 7.51 5.96
CA CYS A 401 -19.99 8.86 5.86
C CYS A 401 -20.54 9.38 7.20
N THR A 402 -20.24 10.63 7.54
CA THR A 402 -20.75 11.30 8.75
C THR A 402 -21.93 12.23 8.49
N ALA A 403 -22.13 12.66 7.24
CA ALA A 403 -23.24 13.53 6.86
C ALA A 403 -23.66 13.23 5.42
N ALA A 404 -24.96 13.05 5.22
CA ALA A 404 -25.54 12.87 3.90
C ALA A 404 -26.77 13.77 3.72
N THR A 405 -26.82 14.47 2.60
CA THR A 405 -27.91 15.38 2.24
C THR A 405 -28.41 15.01 0.85
N ASN A 406 -29.72 14.84 0.69
CA ASN A 406 -30.35 14.43 -0.57
C ASN A 406 -29.71 13.16 -1.20
N GLY A 407 -29.36 12.15 -0.40
CA GLY A 407 -28.74 10.92 -0.91
C GLY A 407 -27.23 10.99 -1.18
N ILE A 408 -26.59 12.12 -0.89
CA ILE A 408 -25.17 12.38 -1.20
C ILE A 408 -24.36 12.43 0.09
N CYS A 409 -23.33 11.61 0.23
CA CYS A 409 -22.34 11.74 1.28
C CYS A 409 -21.52 13.02 1.09
N THR A 410 -21.63 13.96 2.03
CA THR A 410 -20.92 15.25 1.97
C THR A 410 -19.63 15.25 2.80
N ALA A 411 -19.48 14.30 3.72
CA ALA A 411 -18.30 14.19 4.58
C ALA A 411 -17.97 12.72 4.88
N ALA A 412 -16.77 12.30 4.48
CA ALA A 412 -16.26 10.97 4.80
C ALA A 412 -16.11 10.79 6.33
N ALA A 413 -16.39 9.60 6.84
CA ALA A 413 -16.36 9.33 8.27
C ALA A 413 -14.94 9.20 8.84
N ASN A 414 -13.97 8.83 8.02
CA ASN A 414 -12.57 8.68 8.40
C ASN A 414 -11.66 8.78 7.16
N SER A 415 -10.35 8.81 7.38
CA SER A 415 -9.35 8.97 6.33
C SER A 415 -9.19 7.74 5.40
N ARG A 416 -9.98 6.67 5.57
CA ARG A 416 -10.03 5.51 4.68
C ARG A 416 -11.04 5.69 3.54
N TYR A 417 -11.82 6.77 3.58
CA TYR A 417 -12.80 7.15 2.59
C TYR A 417 -12.59 8.60 2.14
N PHE A 418 -13.10 8.93 0.95
CA PHE A 418 -13.22 10.30 0.49
C PHE A 418 -14.59 10.53 -0.13
N ALA A 419 -15.13 11.74 0.03
CA ALA A 419 -16.34 12.17 -0.66
C ALA A 419 -15.99 12.50 -2.12
N VAL A 420 -16.85 12.07 -3.05
CA VAL A 420 -16.64 12.24 -4.49
C VAL A 420 -17.09 13.64 -4.92
N PRO A 421 -16.19 14.50 -5.43
CA PRO A 421 -16.56 15.88 -5.78
C PRO A 421 -17.62 15.93 -6.89
N GLY A 422 -18.69 16.69 -6.63
CA GLY A 422 -19.76 16.95 -7.60
C GLY A 422 -20.77 15.81 -7.78
N ALA A 423 -20.69 14.73 -6.99
CA ALA A 423 -21.62 13.62 -7.09
C ALA A 423 -23.08 14.06 -6.90
N THR A 424 -23.98 13.50 -7.70
CA THR A 424 -25.43 13.71 -7.60
C THR A 424 -26.11 12.60 -6.80
N ALA A 425 -27.40 12.76 -6.48
CA ALA A 425 -28.17 11.80 -5.69
C ALA A 425 -28.26 10.38 -6.30
N SER A 426 -28.03 10.27 -7.62
CA SER A 426 -28.02 9.02 -8.36
C SER A 426 -26.62 8.46 -8.62
N GLN A 427 -25.59 9.06 -8.03
CA GLN A 427 -24.20 8.68 -8.20
C GLN A 427 -23.56 8.32 -6.87
N GLN A 428 -22.53 7.48 -6.95
CA GLN A 428 -21.77 7.13 -5.77
C GLN A 428 -21.03 8.36 -5.25
N SER A 429 -21.31 8.73 -4.00
CA SER A 429 -20.85 9.98 -3.38
C SER A 429 -19.71 9.77 -2.39
N VAL A 430 -19.35 8.52 -2.10
CA VAL A 430 -18.20 8.16 -1.26
C VAL A 430 -17.45 6.98 -1.85
N LEU A 431 -16.12 7.01 -1.77
CA LEU A 431 -15.25 5.94 -2.25
C LEU A 431 -14.20 5.60 -1.20
N GLY A 432 -13.88 4.31 -1.08
CA GLY A 432 -12.75 3.86 -0.27
C GLY A 432 -11.43 4.23 -0.93
N CYS A 433 -10.46 4.66 -0.13
CA CYS A 433 -9.12 5.02 -0.59
C CYS A 433 -8.43 3.89 -1.37
N GLY A 434 -8.72 2.64 -1.00
CA GLY A 434 -8.18 1.43 -1.60
C GLY A 434 -8.86 0.96 -2.88
N ASN A 435 -9.92 1.63 -3.35
CA ASN A 435 -10.78 1.12 -4.43
C ASN A 435 -10.32 1.62 -5.82
N PRO A 436 -9.65 0.78 -6.64
CA PRO A 436 -9.16 1.19 -7.94
C PRO A 436 -10.23 1.25 -9.04
N LEU A 437 -11.45 0.74 -8.80
CA LEU A 437 -12.53 0.74 -9.80
C LEU A 437 -13.13 2.14 -9.98
N GLY A 438 -13.21 2.90 -8.89
CA GLY A 438 -13.68 4.28 -8.89
C GLY A 438 -15.16 4.47 -9.23
N THR A 439 -15.50 5.68 -9.64
CA THR A 439 -16.83 6.10 -10.09
C THR A 439 -16.73 7.29 -11.05
N THR A 440 -17.80 7.58 -11.79
CA THR A 440 -17.87 8.73 -12.69
C THR A 440 -18.92 9.75 -12.23
N VAL A 441 -18.61 11.03 -12.44
CA VAL A 441 -19.51 12.15 -12.21
C VAL A 441 -19.42 13.08 -13.41
N GLY A 442 -20.45 13.04 -14.27
CA GLY A 442 -20.39 13.69 -15.58
C GLY A 442 -19.25 13.11 -16.42
N ASP A 443 -18.41 13.98 -16.99
CA ASP A 443 -17.26 13.58 -17.79
C ASP A 443 -15.99 13.29 -16.96
N ASN A 444 -16.09 13.36 -15.63
CA ASN A 444 -14.98 13.13 -14.72
C ASN A 444 -15.05 11.74 -14.10
N ALA A 445 -13.88 11.16 -13.83
CA ALA A 445 -13.74 9.87 -13.17
C ALA A 445 -12.88 10.01 -11.91
N TYR A 446 -13.30 9.37 -10.82
CA TYR A 446 -12.62 9.41 -9.54
C TYR A 446 -12.28 8.00 -9.09
N VAL A 447 -11.02 7.78 -8.72
CA VAL A 447 -10.52 6.44 -8.35
C VAL A 447 -9.76 6.50 -7.03
N GLY A 448 -9.82 5.42 -6.26
CA GLY A 448 -8.84 5.14 -5.21
C GLY A 448 -7.60 4.45 -5.78
N ILE A 449 -6.68 4.09 -4.90
CA ILE A 449 -5.41 3.45 -5.25
C ILE A 449 -5.40 2.05 -4.64
N GLN A 450 -5.13 1.04 -5.46
CA GLN A 450 -5.04 -0.33 -4.95
C GLN A 450 -3.97 -0.44 -3.85
N GLY A 451 -4.34 -1.04 -2.72
CA GLY A 451 -3.43 -1.20 -1.58
C GLY A 451 -3.29 0.06 -0.70
N CYS A 452 -4.09 1.10 -0.98
CA CYS A 452 -4.13 2.30 -0.19
C CYS A 452 -5.09 2.20 0.99
N ARG A 453 -4.57 2.38 2.19
CA ARG A 453 -5.29 2.30 3.45
C ARG A 453 -5.97 3.61 3.83
N THR A 454 -5.26 4.73 3.69
CA THR A 454 -5.80 6.07 3.95
C THR A 454 -5.40 7.02 2.83
N CYS A 455 -6.20 8.04 2.55
CA CYS A 455 -5.96 8.97 1.45
C CYS A 455 -6.51 10.38 1.73
N THR A 456 -6.07 11.33 0.93
CA THR A 456 -6.67 12.66 0.80
C THR A 456 -7.55 12.67 -0.45
N ALA A 457 -8.72 13.30 -0.33
CA ALA A 457 -9.68 13.41 -1.42
C ALA A 457 -9.07 14.10 -2.66
N PRO A 458 -9.38 13.63 -3.87
CA PRO A 458 -9.01 14.32 -5.11
C PRO A 458 -9.76 15.65 -5.23
N SER A 459 -9.15 16.61 -5.93
CA SER A 459 -9.87 17.80 -6.41
C SER A 459 -10.54 17.50 -7.74
N ALA A 460 -11.69 18.12 -7.99
CA ALA A 460 -12.33 18.03 -9.30
C ALA A 460 -11.38 18.60 -10.38
N PRO A 461 -11.12 17.87 -11.47
CA PRO A 461 -10.27 18.38 -12.55
C PRO A 461 -10.95 19.55 -13.26
N SER A 462 -10.15 20.50 -13.76
CA SER A 462 -10.63 21.71 -14.45
C SER A 462 -11.23 21.43 -15.84
N SER A 463 -10.98 20.23 -16.38
CA SER A 463 -11.53 19.70 -17.62
C SER A 463 -11.89 18.22 -17.42
N ALA A 464 -12.69 17.65 -18.33
CA ALA A 464 -12.99 16.22 -18.35
C ALA A 464 -11.72 15.38 -18.14
N GLY A 465 -11.71 14.52 -17.12
CA GLY A 465 -10.50 13.78 -16.75
C GLY A 465 -10.64 12.84 -15.56
N MET A 466 -9.58 12.06 -15.34
CA MET A 466 -9.45 11.15 -14.20
C MET A 466 -8.71 11.83 -13.04
N ALA A 467 -9.25 11.70 -11.82
CA ALA A 467 -8.64 12.20 -10.59
C ALA A 467 -8.56 11.09 -9.54
N ALA A 468 -7.34 10.68 -9.19
CA ALA A 468 -7.10 9.70 -8.16
C ALA A 468 -7.01 10.37 -6.77
N ALA A 469 -7.56 9.72 -5.74
CA ALA A 469 -7.29 10.11 -4.37
C ALA A 469 -5.79 9.96 -4.07
N LYS A 470 -5.21 10.86 -3.28
CA LYS A 470 -3.78 10.78 -2.95
C LYS A 470 -3.59 9.92 -1.71
N CYS A 471 -2.92 8.78 -1.84
CA CYS A 471 -2.67 7.87 -0.73
C CYS A 471 -1.76 8.49 0.33
N THR A 472 -2.14 8.33 1.60
CA THR A 472 -1.42 8.81 2.79
C THR A 472 -0.93 7.68 3.68
N ALA A 473 -1.45 6.46 3.53
CA ALA A 473 -0.89 5.24 4.10
C ALA A 473 -1.31 4.02 3.27
N CYS A 474 -0.45 3.02 3.17
CA CYS A 474 -0.75 1.76 2.50
C CYS A 474 -1.21 0.68 3.48
N ASP A 475 -1.78 -0.39 2.93
CA ASP A 475 -2.08 -1.62 3.66
C ASP A 475 -0.80 -2.29 4.17
N GLU A 476 -0.95 -3.19 5.16
CA GLU A 476 0.18 -3.95 5.71
C GLU A 476 0.97 -4.66 4.61
N GLY A 477 2.29 -4.65 4.73
CA GLY A 477 3.16 -5.24 3.72
C GLY A 477 3.49 -4.33 2.53
N LYS A 478 2.96 -3.09 2.51
CA LYS A 478 3.15 -2.14 1.40
C LYS A 478 3.60 -0.75 1.89
N THR A 479 4.32 -0.04 1.03
CA THR A 479 4.76 1.34 1.23
C THR A 479 4.25 2.26 0.12
N LEU A 480 4.17 3.56 0.41
CA LEU A 480 3.70 4.58 -0.53
C LEU A 480 4.74 4.79 -1.65
N THR A 481 4.24 4.98 -2.86
CA THR A 481 5.05 5.54 -3.95
C THR A 481 5.37 7.01 -3.67
N GLY A 482 6.48 7.52 -4.20
CA GLY A 482 6.92 8.91 -3.98
C GLY A 482 5.91 9.97 -4.47
N SER A 483 5.04 9.63 -5.41
CA SER A 483 3.96 10.51 -5.88
C SER A 483 2.76 10.55 -4.93
N GLY A 484 2.64 9.57 -4.03
CA GLY A 484 1.45 9.32 -3.24
C GLY A 484 0.30 8.69 -4.04
N TYR A 485 0.51 8.32 -5.31
CA TYR A 485 -0.53 7.76 -6.17
C TYR A 485 -0.43 6.24 -6.38
N GLY A 486 0.17 5.54 -5.42
CA GLY A 486 0.45 4.10 -5.52
C GLY A 486 0.94 3.50 -4.20
N CYS A 487 0.73 2.20 -4.02
CA CYS A 487 1.25 1.40 -2.92
C CYS A 487 1.96 0.16 -3.46
N VAL A 488 3.18 -0.11 -3.00
CA VAL A 488 4.05 -1.18 -3.52
C VAL A 488 4.62 -2.02 -2.39
N THR A 489 4.89 -3.31 -2.64
CA THR A 489 5.62 -4.18 -1.69
C THR A 489 7.11 -3.87 -1.72
N CYS A 490 7.81 -4.12 -0.62
CA CYS A 490 9.27 -4.03 -0.61
C CYS A 490 9.89 -5.03 -1.58
N SER A 491 10.98 -4.63 -2.23
CA SER A 491 11.79 -5.51 -3.08
C SER A 491 12.51 -6.58 -2.26
N ASP A 492 12.94 -7.66 -2.92
CA ASP A 492 13.70 -8.74 -2.28
C ASP A 492 14.96 -8.21 -1.57
N GLY A 493 15.26 -8.73 -0.38
CA GLY A 493 16.33 -8.24 0.49
C GLY A 493 15.95 -7.04 1.36
N TYR A 494 14.68 -6.63 1.35
CA TYR A 494 14.14 -5.60 2.25
C TYR A 494 12.89 -6.13 2.97
N ARG A 495 12.74 -5.78 4.25
CA ARG A 495 11.57 -6.06 5.08
C ARG A 495 10.88 -4.74 5.44
N LEU A 496 9.56 -4.77 5.61
CA LEU A 496 8.86 -3.62 6.19
C LEU A 496 9.15 -3.49 7.68
N GLU A 497 9.65 -2.32 8.06
CA GLU A 497 9.61 -1.80 9.43
C GLU A 497 8.76 -0.52 9.44
N GLY A 498 7.56 -0.64 10.02
CA GLY A 498 6.54 0.41 9.93
C GLY A 498 6.03 0.56 8.49
N ASN A 499 6.10 1.78 7.94
CA ASN A 499 5.73 2.08 6.53
C ASN A 499 6.95 2.09 5.59
N THR A 500 8.11 1.62 6.05
CA THR A 500 9.40 1.76 5.35
C THR A 500 9.97 0.42 4.97
N CYS A 501 10.54 0.30 3.77
CA CYS A 501 11.35 -0.85 3.41
C CYS A 501 12.76 -0.66 3.96
N VAL A 502 13.17 -1.51 4.90
CA VAL A 502 14.53 -1.56 5.45
C VAL A 502 15.26 -2.78 4.91
N HIS A 503 16.55 -2.66 4.64
CA HIS A 503 17.34 -3.78 4.10
C HIS A 503 17.48 -4.88 5.16
N THR A 504 17.15 -6.12 4.81
CA THR A 504 17.47 -7.28 5.64
C THR A 504 18.94 -7.61 5.46
N SER A 505 19.79 -7.05 6.31
CA SER A 505 21.16 -7.53 6.44
C SER A 505 21.12 -8.98 6.92
N THR A 506 21.47 -9.92 6.05
CA THR A 506 21.83 -11.29 6.46
C THR A 506 23.03 -11.19 7.40
N ILE A 507 22.78 -11.14 8.71
CA ILE A 507 23.78 -11.56 9.67
C ILE A 507 23.81 -13.09 9.58
N ALA A 508 24.77 -13.61 8.82
CA ALA A 508 25.14 -15.01 8.94
C ALA A 508 25.53 -15.27 10.41
N GLY A 509 24.71 -16.07 11.09
CA GLY A 509 25.00 -16.61 12.42
C GLY A 509 24.53 -15.76 13.59
N ILE A 510 23.28 -15.95 14.02
CA ILE A 510 22.90 -16.30 15.40
C ILE A 510 21.50 -16.93 15.28
N SER A 511 21.43 -18.25 15.42
CA SER A 511 20.17 -18.94 15.71
C SER A 511 19.72 -18.50 17.10
N VAL A 512 18.76 -17.58 17.20
CA VAL A 512 18.00 -17.43 18.44
C VAL A 512 16.99 -18.57 18.47
N THR A 513 17.36 -19.65 19.13
CA THR A 513 16.43 -20.68 19.56
C THR A 513 15.35 -20.01 20.41
N LYS A 514 14.13 -20.00 19.88
CA LYS A 514 12.92 -19.65 20.61
C LYS A 514 12.77 -20.68 21.73
N SER A 515 13.29 -20.36 22.92
CA SER A 515 13.05 -21.16 24.12
C SER A 515 11.57 -21.04 24.47
N SER A 516 10.84 -22.10 24.17
CA SER A 516 9.51 -22.37 24.72
C SER A 516 9.67 -22.60 26.22
N SER A 517 9.40 -21.57 27.03
CA SER A 517 9.20 -21.74 28.47
C SER A 517 7.86 -22.42 28.70
N GLY A 518 7.90 -23.74 28.82
CA GLY A 518 6.87 -24.52 29.51
C GLY A 518 6.93 -24.31 31.02
N LEU A 519 5.73 -24.23 31.60
CA LEU A 519 5.31 -24.50 32.99
C LEU A 519 6.30 -24.38 34.16
N CYS A 520 5.94 -23.48 35.09
CA CYS A 520 5.90 -23.61 36.57
C CYS A 520 5.13 -22.36 37.06
N CYS A 521 4.06 -22.38 37.85
CA CYS A 521 3.40 -23.37 38.72
C CYS A 521 1.89 -23.38 38.49
#